data_AF-A0A949E577-F1
#
_entry.id   AF-A0A949E577-F1
#
_cell.length_a   1.000
_cell.length_b   1.000
_cell.length_c   1.000
_cell.angle_alpha   90.00
_cell.angle_beta   90.00
_cell.angle_gamma   90.00
#
_symmetry.space_group_name_H-M   'P 1'
#
loop_
_entity.id
_entity.type
_entity.pdbx_description
1 polymer ?
#
loop_
_entity_poly.entity_id
_entity_poly.type
_entity_poly.pdbx_seq_one_letter_code
_entity_poly.pdbx_strand_id
1 'polypeptide(L)'
;MSSKYLLPCRCGQQIAIEPRQAGETVVCRCGASLHAPRMLEIMALEPAPAESGPPPSGVGWGWRQRTKLLGVILLSATIIAGVILLLSRPVSRFEVLSPEEVQRNAHKLTPSETWDHWQWAKRGLDRRTDQQHAAAVVRFRIWLAATVVLALAGVGLIAVGMTPMRGGGGHRVKDGGQDVG
;
A
#
# COMPACT_ATOMS: atom_id res chain seq x y z
N MET A 1 11.31 -16.70 20.94
CA MET A 1 10.91 -17.01 22.32
C MET A 1 12.03 -16.51 23.23
N SER A 2 11.77 -15.57 24.14
CA SER A 2 12.78 -15.16 25.12
C SER A 2 12.87 -16.24 26.19
N SER A 3 14.04 -16.88 26.35
CA SER A 3 14.30 -17.77 27.47
C SER A 3 14.44 -16.89 28.73
N LYS A 4 13.65 -17.19 29.75
CA LYS A 4 13.75 -16.56 31.07
C LYS A 4 14.50 -17.51 32.01
N TYR A 5 15.33 -16.97 32.89
CA TYR A 5 16.14 -17.72 33.84
C TYR A 5 15.84 -17.25 35.26
N LEU A 6 15.96 -18.14 36.24
CA LEU A 6 15.62 -17.85 37.63
C LEU A 6 16.86 -17.40 38.40
N LEU A 7 16.87 -16.14 38.83
CA LEU A 7 17.90 -15.57 39.69
C LEU A 7 17.50 -15.72 41.17
N PRO A 8 18.23 -16.48 41.99
CA PRO A 8 17.92 -16.66 43.40
C PRO A 8 18.25 -15.39 44.20
N CYS A 9 17.29 -14.94 45.02
CA CYS A 9 17.51 -13.87 45.99
C CYS A 9 17.78 -14.44 47.39
N ARG A 10 18.52 -13.71 48.22
CA ARG A 10 18.77 -14.05 49.63
C ARG A 10 17.50 -14.18 50.48
N CYS A 11 16.38 -13.58 50.05
CA CYS A 11 15.08 -13.74 50.71
C CYS A 11 14.38 -15.07 50.40
N GLY A 12 15.00 -15.96 49.62
CA GLY A 12 14.43 -17.25 49.19
C GLY A 12 13.52 -17.15 47.97
N GLN A 13 13.26 -15.96 47.44
CA GLN A 13 12.47 -15.76 46.22
C GLN A 13 13.35 -15.91 44.97
N GLN A 14 12.75 -16.35 43.87
CA GLN A 14 13.40 -16.45 42.56
C GLN A 14 12.81 -15.41 41.61
N ILE A 15 13.66 -14.72 40.86
CA ILE A 15 13.26 -13.67 39.91
C ILE A 15 13.54 -14.15 38.50
N ALA A 16 12.52 -14.12 37.64
CA ALA A 16 12.71 -14.38 36.22
C ALA A 16 13.42 -13.20 35.56
N ILE A 17 14.62 -13.45 35.01
CA ILE A 17 15.42 -12.48 34.26
C ILE A 17 15.62 -12.95 32.81
N GLU A 18 15.73 -12.01 31.88
CA GLU A 18 16.06 -12.30 30.49
C GLU A 18 17.57 -12.11 30.22
N PRO A 19 18.18 -12.84 29.27
CA PRO A 19 19.59 -12.67 28.91
C PRO A 19 19.98 -11.23 28.53
N ARG A 20 19.02 -10.43 28.06
CA ARG A 20 19.23 -9.00 27.71
C ARG A 20 19.50 -8.12 28.93
N GLN A 21 19.15 -8.58 30.13
CA GLN A 21 19.35 -7.87 31.39
C GLN A 21 20.70 -8.23 32.05
N ALA A 22 21.61 -8.90 31.34
CA ALA A 22 22.92 -9.26 31.87
C ALA A 22 23.71 -8.01 32.29
N GLY A 23 24.22 -8.00 33.52
CA GLY A 23 24.93 -6.84 34.08
C GLY A 23 24.05 -5.66 34.50
N GLU A 24 22.72 -5.78 34.41
CA GLU A 24 21.80 -4.79 34.97
C GLU A 24 21.54 -5.03 36.46
N THR A 25 21.05 -4.01 37.17
CA THR A 25 20.61 -4.14 38.55
C THR A 25 19.09 -4.32 38.57
N VAL A 26 18.63 -5.44 39.10
CA VAL A 26 17.22 -5.84 39.16
C VAL A 26 16.73 -5.79 40.61
N VAL A 27 15.53 -5.27 40.85
CA VAL A 27 14.98 -5.16 42.20
C VAL A 27 14.10 -6.36 42.52
N CYS A 28 14.40 -7.05 43.62
CA CYS A 28 13.57 -8.14 44.12
C CYS A 28 12.29 -7.61 44.78
N ARG A 29 11.24 -8.44 44.86
CA ARG A 29 10.00 -8.13 45.60
C ARG A 29 10.24 -7.83 47.09
N CYS A 30 11.34 -8.33 47.67
CA CYS A 30 11.74 -7.98 49.03
C CYS A 30 12.38 -6.58 49.16
N GLY A 31 12.53 -5.84 48.06
CA GLY A 31 13.17 -4.52 48.01
C GLY A 31 14.69 -4.55 47.81
N ALA A 32 15.32 -5.73 47.83
CA ALA A 32 16.76 -5.84 47.62
C ALA A 32 17.15 -5.61 46.14
N SER A 33 18.18 -4.79 45.91
CA SER A 33 18.83 -4.66 44.60
C SER A 33 19.80 -5.81 44.38
N LEU A 34 19.58 -6.60 43.32
CA LEU A 34 20.43 -7.71 42.90
C LEU A 34 21.11 -7.34 41.60
N HIS A 35 22.41 -7.64 41.50
CA HIS A 35 23.12 -7.48 40.25
C HIS A 35 22.92 -8.73 39.40
N ALA A 36 22.41 -8.56 38.17
CA ALA A 36 22.28 -9.65 37.22
C ALA A 36 23.69 -10.12 36.80
N PRO A 37 23.97 -11.42 36.86
CA PRO A 37 25.27 -11.95 36.52
C PRO A 37 25.56 -11.81 35.01
N ARG A 38 26.78 -12.13 34.59
CA ARG A 38 27.16 -12.01 33.18
C ARG A 38 26.36 -12.99 32.32
N MET A 39 26.21 -12.69 31.04
CA MET A 39 25.38 -13.49 30.13
C MET A 39 25.70 -15.00 30.17
N LEU A 40 26.98 -15.38 30.27
CA LEU A 40 27.41 -16.78 30.40
C LEU A 40 26.96 -17.45 31.71
N GLU A 41 26.96 -16.69 32.81
CA GLU A 41 26.52 -17.16 34.12
C GLU A 41 24.99 -17.27 34.19
N ILE A 42 24.26 -16.39 33.49
CA ILE A 42 22.79 -16.49 33.35
C ILE A 42 22.40 -17.79 32.65
N MET A 43 23.15 -18.22 31.63
CA MET A 43 22.88 -19.48 30.92
C MET A 43 23.11 -20.72 31.78
N ALA A 44 23.86 -20.59 32.89
CA ALA A 44 24.09 -21.66 33.85
C ALA A 44 23.02 -21.70 34.96
N LEU A 45 22.13 -20.70 35.04
CA LEU A 45 21.01 -20.70 35.99
C LEU A 45 19.89 -21.64 35.53
N GLU A 46 19.02 -22.00 36.48
CA GLU A 46 17.86 -22.82 36.20
C GLU A 46 16.89 -22.07 35.27
N PRO A 47 16.53 -22.64 34.10
CA PRO A 47 15.59 -22.01 33.20
C PRO A 47 14.22 -21.93 33.89
N ALA A 48 13.58 -20.77 33.79
CA ALA A 48 12.23 -20.63 34.32
C ALA A 48 11.31 -21.61 33.59
N PRO A 49 10.35 -22.25 34.29
CA PRO A 49 9.35 -23.08 33.64
C PRO A 49 8.71 -22.24 32.54
N ALA A 50 8.76 -22.75 31.31
CA ALA A 50 8.16 -22.07 30.18
C ALA A 50 6.72 -21.75 30.56
N GLU A 51 6.38 -20.46 30.67
CA GLU A 51 5.00 -20.05 30.81
C GLU A 51 4.29 -20.68 29.61
N SER A 52 3.50 -21.71 29.86
CA SER A 52 2.56 -22.33 28.93
C SER A 52 1.38 -21.38 28.69
N GLY A 53 1.69 -20.10 28.52
CA GLY A 53 0.77 -19.16 27.93
C GLY A 53 0.51 -19.58 26.49
N PRO A 54 -0.71 -19.40 25.98
CA PRO A 54 -0.98 -19.59 24.56
C PRO A 54 0.09 -18.82 23.76
N PRO A 55 0.60 -19.40 22.66
CA PRO A 55 1.62 -18.74 21.85
C PRO A 55 1.17 -17.31 21.58
N PRO A 56 2.06 -16.29 21.68
CA PRO A 56 1.68 -14.93 21.37
C PRO A 56 1.06 -15.00 19.99
N SER A 57 -0.23 -14.70 19.91
CA SER A 57 -0.95 -14.72 18.64
C SER A 57 -0.15 -13.81 17.73
N GLY A 58 0.62 -14.40 16.81
CA GLY A 58 1.49 -13.66 15.92
C GLY A 58 0.64 -12.54 15.34
N VAL A 59 1.15 -11.31 15.32
CA VAL A 59 0.41 -10.10 14.95
C VAL A 59 -0.10 -10.29 13.52
N GLY A 60 -1.21 -10.99 13.42
CA GLY A 60 -1.77 -11.51 12.20
C GLY A 60 -2.45 -10.33 11.58
N TRP A 61 -1.86 -9.84 10.52
CA TRP A 61 -2.34 -8.63 9.89
C TRP A 61 -3.83 -8.77 9.57
N GLY A 62 -4.64 -7.99 10.27
CA GLY A 62 -6.08 -8.15 10.25
C GLY A 62 -6.61 -7.95 8.84
N TRP A 63 -7.71 -8.61 8.49
CA TRP A 63 -8.36 -8.46 7.18
C TRP A 63 -8.57 -6.98 6.77
N ARG A 64 -8.83 -6.10 7.75
CA ARG A 64 -8.95 -4.65 7.55
C ARG A 64 -7.65 -3.96 7.16
N GLN A 65 -6.50 -4.40 7.67
CA GLN A 65 -5.21 -3.84 7.29
C GLN A 65 -4.83 -4.26 5.86
N ARG A 66 -5.09 -5.52 5.51
CA ARG A 66 -4.86 -6.06 4.15
C ARG A 66 -5.68 -5.33 3.09
N THR A 67 -6.98 -5.15 3.34
CA THR A 67 -7.89 -4.44 2.42
C THR A 67 -7.52 -2.98 2.25
N LYS A 68 -7.15 -2.28 3.34
CA LYS A 68 -6.64 -0.90 3.26
C LYS A 68 -5.34 -0.80 2.45
N LEU A 69 -4.37 -1.68 2.69
CA LEU A 69 -3.13 -1.68 1.91
C LEU A 69 -3.41 -1.91 0.42
N LEU A 70 -4.25 -2.90 0.10
CA LEU A 70 -4.60 -3.20 -1.28
C LEU A 70 -5.26 -2.01 -1.97
N GLY A 71 -6.20 -1.33 -1.28
CA GLY A 71 -6.84 -0.11 -1.79
C GLY A 71 -5.85 1.02 -2.03
N VAL A 72 -4.89 1.24 -1.12
CA VAL A 72 -3.83 2.25 -1.28
C VAL A 72 -2.92 1.94 -2.46
N ILE A 73 -2.49 0.68 -2.61
CA ILE A 73 -1.66 0.26 -3.75
C ILE A 73 -2.42 0.49 -5.06
N LEU A 74 -3.67 0.05 -5.14
CA LEU A 74 -4.50 0.23 -6.33
C LEU A 74 -4.70 1.72 -6.67
N LEU A 75 -4.97 2.55 -5.67
CA LEU A 75 -5.13 3.99 -5.84
C LEU A 75 -3.83 4.65 -6.31
N SER A 76 -2.68 4.32 -5.72
CA SER A 76 -1.39 4.84 -6.17
C SER A 76 -1.05 4.44 -7.61
N ALA A 77 -1.30 3.17 -7.99
CA ALA A 77 -1.05 2.69 -9.34
C ALA A 77 -1.94 3.40 -10.38
N THR A 78 -3.20 3.66 -10.04
CA THR A 78 -4.13 4.39 -10.93
C THR A 78 -3.78 5.86 -11.07
N ILE A 79 -3.30 6.51 -10.02
CA ILE A 79 -2.78 7.89 -10.11
C ILE A 79 -1.57 7.96 -11.05
N ILE A 80 -0.60 7.05 -10.89
CA ILE A 80 0.59 7.00 -11.76
C ILE A 80 0.18 6.75 -13.22
N ALA A 81 -0.69 5.76 -13.47
CA ALA A 81 -1.20 5.48 -14.80
C ALA A 81 -1.97 6.68 -15.39
N GLY A 82 -2.74 7.39 -14.58
CA GLY A 82 -3.46 8.60 -14.97
C GLY A 82 -2.53 9.74 -15.37
N VAL A 83 -1.43 9.96 -14.63
CA VAL A 83 -0.40 10.95 -15.00
C VAL A 83 0.27 10.57 -16.32
N ILE A 84 0.67 9.30 -16.48
CA ILE A 84 1.27 8.81 -17.73
C ILE A 84 0.32 9.01 -18.91
N LEU A 85 -0.98 8.71 -18.74
CA LEU A 85 -1.99 8.96 -19.76
C LEU A 85 -2.09 10.45 -20.08
N LEU A 86 -2.18 11.33 -19.09
CA LEU A 86 -2.26 12.78 -19.30
C LEU A 86 -1.03 13.31 -20.07
N LEU A 87 0.17 12.82 -19.76
CA LEU A 87 1.39 13.16 -20.49
C LEU A 87 1.42 12.57 -21.90
N SER A 88 0.76 11.43 -22.11
CA SER A 88 0.64 10.75 -23.40
C SER A 88 -0.62 11.13 -24.17
N ARG A 89 -1.29 12.23 -23.79
CA ARG A 89 -2.54 12.67 -24.43
C ARG A 89 -2.28 12.87 -25.92
N PRO A 90 -3.09 12.27 -26.82
CA PRO A 90 -2.97 12.54 -28.24
C PRO A 90 -3.38 14.00 -28.48
N VAL A 91 -2.39 14.86 -28.77
CA VAL A 91 -2.63 16.25 -29.15
C VAL A 91 -2.85 16.30 -30.65
N SER A 92 -3.90 16.98 -31.10
CA SER A 92 -4.10 17.19 -32.53
C SER A 92 -3.03 18.17 -33.03
N ARG A 93 -2.46 17.94 -34.23
CA ARG A 93 -1.49 18.89 -34.82
C ARG A 93 -2.07 20.30 -34.97
N PHE A 94 -3.39 20.40 -35.10
CA PHE A 94 -4.10 21.66 -35.25
C PHE A 94 -4.32 22.41 -33.92
N GLU A 95 -4.29 21.72 -32.76
CA GLU A 95 -4.30 22.40 -31.45
C GLU A 95 -2.94 23.02 -31.11
N VAL A 96 -1.85 22.50 -31.68
CA VAL A 96 -0.48 22.96 -31.36
C VAL A 96 -0.09 24.21 -32.14
N LEU A 97 -0.62 24.40 -33.35
CA LEU A 97 -0.31 25.59 -34.13
C LEU A 97 -1.25 26.73 -33.77
N SER A 98 -0.72 27.77 -33.15
CA SER A 98 -1.49 29.01 -32.97
C SER A 98 -1.81 29.65 -34.33
N PRO A 99 -2.98 30.28 -34.51
CA PRO A 99 -3.32 30.97 -35.76
C PRO A 99 -2.26 32.00 -36.17
N GLU A 100 -1.64 32.65 -35.18
CA GLU A 100 -0.58 33.63 -35.35
C GLU A 100 0.71 33.01 -35.89
N GLU A 101 1.11 31.83 -35.42
CA GLU A 101 2.25 31.09 -35.96
C GLU A 101 1.98 30.59 -37.37
N VAL A 102 0.76 30.11 -37.65
CA VAL A 102 0.36 29.71 -39.00
C VAL A 102 0.50 30.91 -39.94
N GLN A 103 -0.04 32.07 -39.55
CA GLN A 103 0.04 33.29 -40.35
C GLN A 103 1.50 33.76 -40.52
N ARG A 104 2.29 33.75 -39.44
CA ARG A 104 3.71 34.13 -39.49
C ARG A 104 4.53 33.22 -40.38
N ASN A 105 4.26 31.92 -40.38
CA ASN A 105 4.93 30.95 -41.24
C ASN A 105 4.45 31.08 -42.69
N ALA A 106 3.17 31.38 -42.91
CA ALA A 106 2.63 31.63 -44.25
C ALA A 106 3.31 32.82 -44.94
N HIS A 107 3.62 33.90 -44.19
CA HIS A 107 4.36 35.05 -44.73
C HIS A 107 5.81 34.76 -45.11
N LYS A 108 6.40 33.64 -44.64
CA LYS A 108 7.77 33.24 -44.98
C LYS A 108 7.83 32.37 -46.23
N LEU A 109 6.70 31.85 -46.70
CA LEU A 109 6.65 30.98 -47.87
C LEU A 109 6.76 31.83 -49.14
N THR A 110 7.61 31.38 -50.06
CA THR A 110 7.67 31.96 -51.40
C THR A 110 6.39 31.62 -52.19
N PRO A 111 6.05 32.39 -53.25
CA PRO A 111 4.88 32.09 -54.08
C PRO A 111 4.91 30.68 -54.68
N SER A 112 6.08 30.15 -55.04
CA SER A 112 6.25 28.79 -55.55
C SER A 112 5.99 27.73 -54.46
N GLU A 113 6.54 27.90 -53.26
CA GLU A 113 6.29 26.96 -52.15
C GLU A 113 4.83 26.98 -51.71
N THR A 114 4.20 28.17 -51.73
CA THR A 114 2.78 28.32 -51.45
C THR A 114 1.93 27.55 -52.45
N TRP A 115 2.29 27.61 -53.74
CA TRP A 115 1.64 26.83 -54.79
C TRP A 115 1.80 25.32 -54.58
N ASP A 116 2.99 24.85 -54.22
CA ASP A 116 3.25 23.43 -53.96
C ASP A 116 2.46 22.93 -52.74
N HIS A 117 2.43 23.70 -51.65
CA HIS A 117 1.62 23.39 -50.47
C HIS A 117 0.12 23.34 -50.78
N TRP A 118 -0.37 24.25 -51.61
CA TRP A 118 -1.76 24.26 -52.04
C TRP A 118 -2.10 23.07 -52.96
N GLN A 119 -1.20 22.73 -53.89
CA GLN A 119 -1.35 21.54 -54.74
C GLN A 119 -1.35 20.26 -53.91
N TRP A 120 -0.51 20.19 -52.87
CA TRP A 120 -0.53 19.09 -51.91
C TRP A 120 -1.86 19.04 -51.14
N ALA A 121 -2.33 20.17 -50.61
CA ALA A 121 -3.61 20.25 -49.89
C ALA A 121 -4.81 19.85 -50.77
N LYS A 122 -4.77 20.16 -52.07
CA LYS A 122 -5.78 19.77 -53.07
C LYS A 122 -5.88 18.27 -53.30
N ARG A 123 -4.80 17.50 -53.11
CA ARG A 123 -4.85 16.02 -53.18
C ARG A 123 -5.67 15.42 -52.04
N GLY A 124 -6.19 16.26 -51.15
CA GLY A 124 -6.95 15.91 -49.97
C GLY A 124 -6.05 15.97 -48.75
N LEU A 125 -6.57 16.57 -47.68
CA LEU A 125 -6.04 16.31 -46.34
C LEU A 125 -6.12 14.80 -46.14
N ASP A 126 -4.95 14.17 -45.96
CA ASP A 126 -4.83 12.72 -45.88
C ASP A 126 -5.73 12.15 -44.78
N ARG A 127 -6.91 11.65 -45.18
CA ARG A 127 -7.91 11.05 -44.27
C ARG A 127 -7.33 9.92 -43.44
N ARG A 128 -6.25 9.29 -43.90
CA ARG A 128 -5.54 8.24 -43.16
C ARG A 128 -4.91 8.76 -41.88
N THR A 129 -4.36 9.98 -41.92
CA THR A 129 -3.77 10.63 -40.74
C THR A 129 -4.86 10.95 -39.70
N ASP A 130 -6.05 11.33 -40.17
CA ASP A 130 -7.21 11.60 -39.31
C ASP A 130 -7.74 10.33 -38.63
N GLN A 131 -7.81 9.20 -39.37
CA GLN A 131 -8.22 7.92 -38.80
C GLN A 131 -7.29 7.40 -37.70
N GLN A 132 -5.97 7.53 -37.86
CA GLN A 132 -5.01 7.14 -36.82
C GLN A 132 -5.15 7.99 -35.57
N HIS A 133 -5.35 9.30 -35.73
CA HIS A 133 -5.59 10.20 -34.60
C HIS A 133 -6.91 9.88 -33.90
N ALA A 134 -8.00 9.68 -34.66
CA ALA A 134 -9.30 9.29 -34.12
C ALA A 134 -9.22 7.98 -33.32
N ALA A 135 -8.53 6.97 -33.85
CA ALA A 135 -8.31 5.70 -33.14
C ALA A 135 -7.50 5.88 -31.85
N ALA A 136 -6.47 6.73 -31.87
CA ALA A 136 -5.68 7.08 -30.68
C ALA A 136 -6.52 7.80 -29.62
N VAL A 137 -7.39 8.74 -30.04
CA VAL A 137 -8.32 9.46 -29.13
C VAL A 137 -9.34 8.50 -28.51
N VAL A 138 -9.92 7.59 -29.30
CA VAL A 138 -10.86 6.57 -28.77
C VAL A 138 -10.15 5.67 -27.76
N ARG A 139 -8.96 5.16 -28.10
CA ARG A 139 -8.15 4.34 -27.18
C ARG A 139 -7.82 5.10 -25.90
N PHE A 140 -7.37 6.35 -26.02
CA PHE A 140 -7.07 7.21 -24.87
C PHE A 140 -8.30 7.37 -23.95
N ARG A 141 -9.48 7.63 -24.51
CA ARG A 141 -10.73 7.74 -23.73
C ARG A 141 -11.10 6.44 -23.01
N ILE A 142 -10.94 5.29 -23.67
CA ILE A 142 -11.19 3.97 -23.06
C ILE A 142 -10.25 3.76 -21.86
N TRP A 143 -8.95 4.02 -22.06
CA TRP A 143 -7.96 3.89 -20.98
C TRP A 143 -8.22 4.86 -19.84
N LEU A 144 -8.59 6.11 -20.15
CA LEU A 144 -8.97 7.10 -19.15
C LEU A 144 -10.18 6.62 -18.33
N ALA A 145 -11.25 6.17 -18.97
CA ALA A 145 -12.42 5.62 -18.29
C ALA A 145 -12.05 4.43 -17.40
N ALA A 146 -11.22 3.51 -17.89
CA ALA A 146 -10.73 2.37 -17.11
C ALA A 146 -9.94 2.82 -15.87
N THR A 147 -9.06 3.83 -15.99
CA THR A 147 -8.32 4.36 -14.83
C THR A 147 -9.24 5.00 -13.79
N VAL A 148 -10.29 5.71 -14.22
CA VAL A 148 -11.28 6.30 -13.30
C VAL A 148 -12.05 5.21 -12.55
N VAL A 149 -12.52 4.18 -13.24
CA VAL A 149 -13.22 3.05 -12.61
C VAL A 149 -12.33 2.34 -11.59
N LEU A 150 -11.05 2.09 -11.94
CA LEU A 150 -10.10 1.47 -11.01
C LEU A 150 -9.78 2.37 -9.81
N ALA A 151 -9.67 3.68 -10.00
CA ALA A 151 -9.46 4.62 -8.90
C ALA A 151 -10.64 4.61 -7.93
N LEU A 152 -11.88 4.60 -8.45
CA LEU A 152 -13.10 4.48 -7.63
C LEU A 152 -13.13 3.15 -6.86
N ALA A 153 -12.73 2.03 -7.49
CA ALA A 153 -12.61 0.75 -6.81
C ALA A 153 -11.58 0.77 -5.67
N GLY A 154 -10.43 1.42 -5.89
CA GLY A 154 -9.41 1.64 -4.87
C GLY A 154 -9.94 2.43 -3.66
N VAL A 155 -10.63 3.54 -3.91
CA VAL A 155 -11.30 4.33 -2.86
C VAL A 155 -12.34 3.51 -2.12
N GLY A 156 -13.13 2.70 -2.83
CA GLY A 156 -14.13 1.80 -2.25
C GLY A 156 -13.51 0.78 -1.29
N LEU A 157 -12.38 0.16 -1.66
CA LEU A 157 -11.65 -0.78 -0.80
C LEU A 157 -11.15 -0.11 0.48
N ILE A 158 -10.62 1.12 0.38
CA ILE A 158 -10.18 1.89 1.54
C ILE A 158 -11.38 2.18 2.46
N ALA A 159 -12.50 2.62 1.89
CA ALA A 159 -13.71 2.92 2.65
C ALA A 159 -14.26 1.68 3.38
N VAL A 160 -14.32 0.51 2.72
CA VAL A 160 -14.71 -0.76 3.34
C VAL A 160 -13.75 -1.17 4.46
N GLY A 161 -12.46 -0.91 4.30
CA GLY A 161 -11.47 -1.15 5.36
C GLY A 161 -11.59 -0.20 6.56
N MET A 162 -12.24 0.96 6.38
CA MET A 162 -12.52 1.95 7.42
C MET A 162 -13.84 1.73 8.14
N THR A 163 -14.82 1.08 7.51
CA THR A 163 -16.09 0.82 8.18
C THR A 163 -15.86 -0.17 9.33
N PRO A 164 -16.29 0.19 10.56
CA PRO A 164 -16.25 -0.77 11.66
C PRO A 164 -17.21 -1.89 11.28
N MET A 165 -16.70 -3.11 11.05
CA MET A 165 -17.57 -4.28 10.93
C MET A 165 -18.39 -4.34 12.21
N ARG A 166 -19.65 -3.94 12.09
CA ARG A 166 -20.67 -4.05 13.11
C ARG A 166 -20.71 -5.54 13.43
N GLY A 167 -20.18 -5.91 14.59
CA GLY A 167 -19.82 -7.28 14.92
C GLY A 167 -20.95 -8.23 14.55
N GLY A 168 -20.67 -9.13 13.61
CA GLY A 168 -21.52 -10.28 13.36
C GLY A 168 -21.70 -10.97 14.70
N GLY A 169 -22.94 -10.93 15.20
CA GLY A 169 -23.29 -11.42 16.51
C GLY A 169 -22.71 -12.80 16.68
N GLY A 170 -21.88 -12.96 17.71
CA GLY A 170 -21.37 -14.26 18.11
C GLY A 170 -22.55 -15.22 18.14
N HIS A 171 -22.50 -16.22 17.27
CA HIS A 171 -23.36 -17.37 17.35
C HIS A 171 -22.98 -18.04 18.68
N ARG A 172 -23.61 -17.57 19.76
CA ARG A 172 -23.54 -18.18 21.09
C ARG A 172 -24.20 -19.53 20.89
N VAL A 173 -23.40 -20.53 20.55
CA VAL A 173 -23.73 -21.94 20.65
C VAL A 173 -24.28 -22.09 22.07
N LYS A 174 -25.60 -22.27 22.17
CA LYS A 174 -26.22 -22.69 23.40
C LYS A 174 -25.71 -24.10 23.60
N ASP A 175 -24.67 -24.26 24.42
CA ASP A 175 -24.34 -25.53 25.02
C ASP A 175 -25.62 -26.01 25.73
N GLY A 176 -26.22 -27.05 25.17
CA GLY A 176 -27.31 -27.77 25.79
C GLY A 176 -26.76 -28.44 27.03
N GLY A 177 -27.02 -27.86 28.20
CA GLY A 177 -27.15 -28.62 29.44
C GLY A 177 -28.31 -29.60 29.25
N GLN A 178 -28.06 -30.89 29.37
CA GLN A 178 -28.06 -31.60 30.65
C GLN A 178 -29.50 -31.98 31.02
N ASP A 179 -29.85 -33.24 30.83
CA ASP A 179 -30.77 -33.93 31.74
C ASP A 179 -30.23 -35.34 32.00
N VAL A 180 -29.90 -35.52 33.28
CA VAL A 180 -29.52 -36.75 33.95
C VAL A 180 -30.82 -37.35 34.47
N GLY A 181 -31.05 -38.62 34.19
CA GLY A 181 -32.11 -39.44 34.77
C GLY A 181 -31.80 -40.91 34.56
#